data_AF-A0A7S0GD18-F1
#
_entry.id   AF-A0A7S0GD18-F1
#
_cell.length_a   1.000
_cell.length_b   1.000
_cell.length_c   1.000
_cell.angle_alpha   90.00
_cell.angle_beta   90.00
_cell.angle_gamma   90.00
#
_symmetry.space_group_name_H-M   'P 1'
#
loop_
_entity.id
_entity.type
_entity.pdbx_description
1 polymer ?
#
loop_
_entity_poly.entity_id
_entity_poly.type
_entity_poly.pdbx_seq_one_letter_code
_entity_poly.pdbx_strand_id
1 'polypeptide(L)'
;QLLNKVDHESKCSHIQLWERTYEELVSFVIEFGQARIPRQFPPNSSLGTWVKMQRENYKKYQNGNSSSMTEDRIQLLKKIGFEGFNRPCDISCKELVSIERVWP
;
A
#
# COMPACT_ATOMS: atom_id res chain seq x y z
N GLN A 1 0.74 22.89 39.78
CA GLN A 1 1.21 21.52 39.52
C GLN A 1 0.33 20.98 38.41
N LEU A 2 0.73 21.22 37.15
CA LEU A 2 1.32 20.22 36.22
C LEU A 2 0.29 19.13 35.85
N LEU A 3 -0.19 18.94 34.62
CA LEU A 3 0.14 19.48 33.31
C LEU A 3 -1.14 19.49 32.45
N ASN A 4 -1.26 20.55 31.67
CA ASN A 4 -2.36 20.86 30.78
C ASN A 4 -2.36 19.94 29.56
N LYS A 5 -3.59 19.52 29.20
CA LYS A 5 -4.16 19.53 27.83
C LYS A 5 -3.43 18.69 26.79
N VAL A 6 -3.99 17.49 26.60
CA VAL A 6 -4.08 16.71 25.36
C VAL A 6 -3.57 17.49 24.15
N ASP A 7 -2.38 17.14 23.68
CA ASP A 7 -1.80 17.68 22.45
C ASP A 7 -2.67 17.24 21.27
N HIS A 8 -3.61 18.12 20.92
CA HIS A 8 -4.21 18.21 19.60
C HIS A 8 -3.18 18.81 18.64
N GLU A 9 -2.08 18.09 18.36
CA GLU A 9 -1.17 18.42 17.27
C GLU A 9 -1.40 17.46 16.10
N SER A 10 -2.34 17.89 15.25
CA SER A 10 -2.45 17.52 13.86
C SER A 10 -1.13 17.79 13.14
N LYS A 11 -0.20 16.84 13.22
CA LYS A 11 0.96 16.74 12.35
C LYS A 11 0.82 15.43 11.59
N CYS A 12 0.14 15.49 10.43
CA CYS A 12 0.14 14.43 9.43
C CYS A 12 1.59 14.20 8.98
N SER A 13 2.34 13.36 9.69
CA SER A 13 3.68 12.97 9.30
C SER A 13 3.58 11.92 8.18
N HIS A 14 4.50 11.93 7.23
CA HIS A 14 4.53 10.92 6.16
C HIS A 14 4.60 9.47 6.69
N ILE A 15 5.02 9.28 7.94
CA ILE A 15 5.04 7.98 8.63
C ILE A 15 3.59 7.52 8.92
N GLN A 16 2.76 8.40 9.46
CA GLN A 16 1.36 8.09 9.78
C GLN A 16 0.55 7.72 8.53
N LEU A 17 0.84 8.35 7.39
CA LEU A 17 0.14 8.01 6.14
C LEU A 17 0.50 6.62 5.64
N TRP A 18 1.79 6.22 5.74
CA TRP A 18 2.22 4.88 5.35
C TRP A 18 1.61 3.81 6.24
N GLU A 19 1.62 4.04 7.55
CA GLU A 19 1.04 3.11 8.54
C GLU A 19 -0.46 2.94 8.34
N ARG A 20 -1.22 4.05 8.25
CA ARG A 20 -2.67 4.01 8.00
C ARG A 20 -3.03 3.24 6.73
N THR A 21 -2.34 3.53 5.62
CA THR A 21 -2.64 2.87 4.34
C THR A 21 -2.17 1.41 4.32
N TYR A 22 -1.14 1.07 5.09
CA TYR A 22 -0.77 -0.32 5.35
C TYR A 22 -1.84 -1.06 6.15
N GLU A 23 -2.46 -0.44 7.17
CA GLU A 23 -3.60 -1.01 7.89
C GLU A 23 -4.82 -1.22 6.99
N GLU A 24 -5.09 -0.30 6.06
CA GLU A 24 -6.12 -0.48 5.03
C GLU A 24 -5.82 -1.68 4.13
N LEU A 25 -4.56 -1.86 3.72
CA LEU A 25 -4.14 -3.02 2.95
C LEU A 25 -4.27 -4.32 3.75
N VAL A 26 -3.91 -4.31 5.04
CA VAL A 26 -4.09 -5.48 5.92
C VAL A 26 -5.57 -5.85 6.02
N SER A 27 -6.45 -4.86 6.21
CA SER A 27 -7.90 -5.06 6.28
C SER A 27 -8.43 -5.66 4.98
N PHE A 28 -7.98 -5.16 3.83
CA PHE A 28 -8.27 -5.72 2.51
C PHE A 28 -7.81 -7.19 2.41
N VAL A 29 -6.59 -7.51 2.87
CA VAL A 29 -6.08 -8.89 2.83
C VAL A 29 -6.89 -9.81 3.74
N ILE A 30 -7.33 -9.34 4.90
CA ILE A 30 -8.19 -10.10 5.81
C ILE A 30 -9.55 -10.40 5.16
N GLU A 31 -10.14 -9.42 4.50
CA GLU A 31 -11.47 -9.56 3.89
C GLU A 31 -11.44 -10.42 2.61
N PHE A 32 -10.41 -10.28 1.77
CA PHE A 32 -10.37 -10.88 0.44
C PHE A 32 -9.32 -11.98 0.26
N GLY A 33 -8.47 -12.21 1.26
CA GLY A 33 -7.44 -13.25 1.27
C GLY A 33 -6.24 -13.00 0.34
N GLN A 34 -6.20 -11.86 -0.37
CA GLN A 34 -5.12 -11.55 -1.31
C GLN A 34 -4.70 -10.09 -1.24
N ALA A 35 -3.41 -9.80 -1.40
CA ALA A 35 -2.86 -8.44 -1.46
C ALA A 35 -2.74 -7.91 -2.92
N ARG A 36 -3.71 -8.28 -3.78
CA ARG A 36 -3.68 -7.99 -5.22
C ARG A 36 -4.57 -6.80 -5.55
N ILE A 37 -4.05 -5.61 -5.29
CA ILE A 37 -4.77 -4.37 -5.59
C ILE A 37 -4.38 -3.85 -6.99
N PRO A 38 -5.36 -3.64 -7.90
CA PRO A 38 -5.11 -3.03 -9.19
C PRO A 38 -4.74 -1.55 -9.04
N ARG A 39 -4.07 -0.98 -10.05
CA ARG A 39 -3.70 0.44 -10.05
C ARG A 39 -4.95 1.33 -9.97
N GLN A 40 -5.97 0.99 -10.76
CA GLN A 40 -7.28 1.62 -10.66
C GLN A 40 -8.10 0.73 -9.73
N PHE A 41 -8.22 1.14 -8.48
CA PHE A 41 -9.06 0.47 -7.49
C PHE A 41 -10.21 1.43 -7.15
N PRO A 42 -11.33 1.40 -7.89
CA PRO A 42 -12.45 2.33 -7.66
C PRO A 42 -13.00 2.32 -6.23
N PRO A 43 -13.06 1.18 -5.51
CA PRO A 43 -13.51 1.18 -4.11
C PRO A 43 -12.61 2.00 -3.17
N ASN A 44 -11.31 2.06 -3.44
CA ASN A 44 -10.37 2.92 -2.70
C ASN A 44 -9.21 3.36 -3.61
N SER A 45 -9.42 4.45 -4.35
CA SER A 45 -8.44 4.97 -5.30
C SER A 45 -7.12 5.39 -4.63
N SER A 46 -7.18 5.81 -3.36
CA SER A 46 -6.02 6.15 -2.54
C SER A 46 -5.14 4.92 -2.30
N LEU A 47 -5.74 3.77 -1.96
CA LEU A 47 -5.02 2.51 -1.75
C LEU A 47 -4.39 2.00 -3.05
N GLY A 48 -5.10 2.06 -4.18
CA GLY A 48 -4.53 1.73 -5.50
C GLY A 48 -3.34 2.61 -5.88
N THR A 49 -3.43 3.92 -5.60
CA THR A 49 -2.33 4.88 -5.80
C THR A 49 -1.16 4.59 -4.87
N TRP A 50 -1.43 4.31 -3.60
CA TRP A 50 -0.41 3.96 -2.62
C TRP A 50 0.36 2.70 -3.01
N VAL A 51 -0.35 1.66 -3.46
CA VAL A 51 0.25 0.42 -3.98
C VAL A 51 1.16 0.70 -5.17
N LYS A 52 0.76 1.60 -6.10
CA LYS A 52 1.64 2.05 -7.19
C LYS A 52 2.91 2.71 -6.66
N MET A 53 2.79 3.62 -5.68
CA MET A 53 3.94 4.31 -5.09
C MET A 53 4.89 3.34 -4.38
N GLN A 54 4.38 2.31 -3.69
CA GLN A 54 5.24 1.29 -3.07
C GLN A 54 6.07 0.54 -4.12
N ARG A 55 5.49 0.21 -5.29
CA ARG A 55 6.23 -0.44 -6.39
C ARG A 55 7.34 0.45 -6.95
N GLU A 56 7.04 1.73 -7.19
CA GLU A 56 8.03 2.69 -7.68
C GLU A 56 9.17 2.90 -6.69
N ASN A 57 8.85 3.03 -5.40
CA ASN A 57 9.84 3.20 -4.34
C ASN A 57 10.68 1.93 -4.14
N TYR A 58 10.08 0.74 -4.25
CA TYR A 58 10.83 -0.51 -4.22
C TYR A 58 11.81 -0.63 -5.40
N LYS A 59 11.37 -0.29 -6.62
CA LYS A 59 12.25 -0.29 -7.80
C LYS A 59 13.42 0.69 -7.64
N LYS A 60 13.18 1.88 -7.09
CA LYS A 60 14.24 2.85 -6.78
C LYS A 60 15.23 2.27 -5.75
N TYR A 61 14.72 1.65 -4.68
CA TYR A 61 15.52 0.99 -3.66
C TYR A 61 16.41 -0.11 -4.26
N GLN A 62 15.87 -0.98 -5.11
CA GLN A 62 16.63 -2.04 -5.79
C GLN A 62 17.73 -1.50 -6.72
N ASN A 63 17.48 -0.35 -7.36
CA ASN A 63 18.44 0.29 -8.25
C ASN A 63 19.51 1.12 -7.50
N GLY A 64 19.50 1.13 -6.16
CA GLY A 64 20.41 1.94 -5.34
C GLY A 64 20.10 3.44 -5.37
N ASN A 65 18.93 3.85 -5.87
CA ASN A 65 18.50 5.23 -5.91
C ASN A 65 17.86 5.65 -4.57
N SER A 66 17.84 6.95 -4.31
CA SER A 66 17.11 7.51 -3.16
C SER A 66 15.63 7.13 -3.22
N SER A 67 15.13 6.55 -2.14
CA SER A 67 13.78 6.02 -2.00
C SER A 67 13.29 6.18 -0.56
N SER A 68 11.97 6.32 -0.38
CA SER A 68 11.33 6.24 0.94
C SER A 68 11.00 4.80 1.36
N MET A 69 11.35 3.81 0.53
CA MET A 69 11.24 2.40 0.89
C MET A 69 12.36 2.01 1.84
N THR A 70 12.00 1.39 2.98
CA THR A 70 12.94 0.84 3.97
C THR A 70 12.81 -0.68 3.99
N GLU A 71 13.81 -1.37 4.54
CA GLU A 71 13.77 -2.83 4.68
C GLU A 71 12.58 -3.27 5.54
N ASP A 72 12.29 -2.57 6.64
CA ASP A 72 11.13 -2.87 7.49
C ASP A 72 9.81 -2.83 6.72
N ARG A 73 9.63 -1.81 5.86
CA ARG A 73 8.43 -1.68 5.01
C ARG A 73 8.32 -2.81 4.00
N ILE A 74 9.45 -3.25 3.43
CA ILE A 74 9.51 -4.40 2.53
C ILE A 74 9.10 -5.68 3.28
N GLN A 75 9.62 -5.89 4.48
CA GLN A 75 9.30 -7.07 5.29
C GLN A 75 7.84 -7.10 5.72
N LEU A 76 7.26 -5.95 6.11
CA LEU A 76 5.83 -5.84 6.43
C LEU A 76 4.95 -6.20 5.23
N LEU A 77 5.26 -5.66 4.05
CA LEU A 77 4.55 -5.99 2.81
C LEU A 77 4.69 -7.47 2.43
N LYS A 78 5.88 -8.07 2.56
CA LYS A 78 6.08 -9.50 2.32
C LYS A 78 5.26 -10.37 3.29
N LYS A 79 5.17 -9.98 4.57
CA LYS A 79 4.44 -10.72 5.60
C LYS A 79 2.96 -10.90 5.28
N ILE A 80 2.35 -9.92 4.61
CA ILE A 80 0.94 -9.95 4.19
C ILE A 80 0.75 -10.54 2.78
N GLY A 81 1.78 -11.15 2.20
CA GLY A 81 1.70 -11.76 0.87
C GLY A 81 1.62 -10.75 -0.28
N PHE A 82 2.15 -9.53 -0.11
CA PHE A 82 2.18 -8.54 -1.18
C PHE A 82 3.17 -8.93 -2.29
N GLU A 83 2.65 -9.51 -3.37
CA GLU A 83 3.42 -9.91 -4.56
C GLU A 83 3.67 -8.75 -5.56
N GLY A 84 3.32 -7.51 -5.20
CA GLY A 84 3.36 -6.36 -6.10
C GLY A 84 4.76 -5.95 -6.57
N PHE A 85 5.81 -6.48 -5.95
CA PHE A 85 7.22 -6.17 -6.25
C PHE A 85 7.72 -6.76 -7.57
N ASN A 86 7.14 -7.88 -8.03
CA ASN A 86 7.68 -8.67 -9.13
C ASN A 86 6.90 -8.54 -10.45
N ARG A 87 5.98 -7.58 -10.56
CA ARG A 87 5.19 -7.43 -11.80
C ARG A 87 5.86 -6.45 -12.75
N PRO A 88 6.19 -6.87 -14.00
CA PRO A 88 6.39 -5.92 -15.08
C PRO A 88 5.15 -5.04 -15.18
N CYS A 89 5.37 -3.76 -15.49
CA CYS A 89 4.35 -2.77 -15.77
C CYS A 89 3.18 -3.36 -16.57
N ASP A 90 1.95 -3.02 -16.18
CA ASP A 90 0.69 -3.26 -16.91
C ASP A 90 0.22 -4.72 -17.06
N ILE A 91 -0.46 -5.23 -16.03
CA ILE A 91 -1.74 -5.88 -16.35
C ILE A 91 -2.75 -4.74 -16.42
N SER A 92 -3.06 -4.33 -17.65
CA SER A 92 -4.15 -3.44 -17.99
C SER A 92 -5.37 -3.73 -17.13
N CYS A 93 -5.97 -2.70 -16.52
CA CYS A 93 -7.21 -2.76 -15.73
C CYS A 93 -8.42 -3.32 -16.50
N LYS A 94 -8.26 -3.83 -17.73
CA LYS A 94 -9.32 -4.43 -18.55
C LYS A 94 -9.49 -5.94 -18.33
N GLU A 95 -8.47 -6.68 -17.91
CA GLU A 95 -8.57 -8.15 -17.77
C GLU A 95 -9.14 -8.62 -16.43
N LEU A 96 -9.08 -7.77 -15.39
CA LEU A 96 -9.68 -8.08 -14.08
C LEU A 96 -11.19 -7.80 -14.02
N VAL A 97 -11.79 -7.28 -15.10
CA VAL A 97 -13.24 -6.99 -15.18
C VAL A 97 -13.98 -7.99 -16.08
N SER A 98 -13.29 -9.00 -16.64
CA SER A 98 -13.89 -9.98 -17.58
C SER A 98 -13.83 -11.43 -17.08
N ILE A 99 -13.35 -11.66 -15.87
CA ILE A 99 -13.42 -12.97 -15.23
C ILE A 99 -14.40 -12.82 -14.07
N GLU A 100 -15.60 -13.40 -14.19
CA GLU A 100 -16.67 -13.44 -13.17
C GLU A 100 -16.28 -14.23 -11.90
N ARG A 101 -15.03 -14.12 -11.41
CA ARG A 101 -14.58 -14.65 -10.11
C ARG A 101 -13.39 -13.88 -9.54
N VAL A 102 -13.47 -12.56 -9.41
CA VAL A 102 -12.63 -11.84 -8.44
C VAL A 102 -13.41 -10.61 -8.00
N TRP A 103 -13.71 -10.53 -6.70
CA TRP A 103 -14.46 -9.47 -6.00
C TRP A 103 -16.00 -9.62 -6.03
N PRO A 104 -16.69 -9.65 -4.87
CA PRO A 104 -18.15 -9.45 -4.84
C PRO A 104 -18.53 -8.02 -5.24
#